data_AF-X1R9D1-F1
#
_entry.id   AF-X1R9D1-F1
#
_cell.length_a   1.000
_cell.length_b   1.000
_cell.length_c   1.000
_cell.angle_alpha   90.00
_cell.angle_beta   90.00
_cell.angle_gamma   90.00
#
_symmetry.space_group_name_H-M   'P 1'
#
loop_
_entity.id
_entity.type
_entity.pdbx_description
1 polymer ?
#
loop_
_entity_poly.entity_id
_entity_poly.type
_entity_poly.pdbx_seq_one_letter_code
_entity_poly.pdbx_strand_id
1 'polypeptide(L)'
;GGEMRRERGQALILVLILLVVGTLLIVPLLQLLSTTTKSGEMYTQFIWEDYAADAALEYALWKLNCQPGFAASLPIGEESEPFGVMLNGITAWATITARASGEELSGQD
;
A
#
# COMPACT_ATOMS: atom_id res chain seq x y z
N GLY A 1 -7.21 -45.27 49.98
CA GLY A 1 -6.28 -45.03 48.84
C GLY A 1 -6.93 -45.05 47.46
N GLY A 2 -8.26 -44.97 47.34
CA GLY A 2 -8.97 -44.98 46.05
C GLY A 2 -9.30 -43.59 45.49
N GLU A 3 -9.33 -42.55 46.34
CA GLU A 3 -9.74 -41.20 45.96
C GLU A 3 -8.66 -40.50 45.12
N MET A 4 -7.40 -40.49 45.57
CA MET A 4 -6.26 -39.90 44.83
C MET A 4 -6.08 -40.42 43.39
N ARG A 5 -6.54 -41.64 43.07
CA ARG A 5 -6.44 -42.21 41.71
C ARG A 5 -7.54 -41.71 40.77
N ARG A 6 -8.73 -41.37 41.30
CA ARG A 6 -9.85 -40.83 40.52
C ARG A 6 -9.60 -39.38 40.10
N GLU A 7 -9.11 -38.56 41.02
CA GLU A 7 -8.81 -37.14 40.81
C GLU A 7 -7.65 -36.96 39.81
N ARG A 8 -6.60 -37.80 39.93
CA ARG A 8 -5.48 -37.81 38.96
C ARG A 8 -5.90 -38.28 37.56
N GLY A 9 -6.81 -39.24 37.45
CA GLY A 9 -7.34 -39.69 36.17
C GLY A 9 -8.20 -38.64 35.47
N GLN A 10 -9.02 -37.92 36.24
CA GLN A 10 -9.87 -36.84 35.72
C GLN A 10 -9.04 -35.63 35.26
N ALA A 11 -7.99 -35.28 35.99
CA ALA A 11 -7.06 -34.23 35.58
C ALA A 11 -6.38 -34.55 34.24
N LEU A 12 -5.97 -35.80 34.04
CA LEU A 12 -5.34 -36.25 32.79
C LEU A 12 -6.31 -36.15 31.60
N ILE A 13 -7.57 -36.55 31.80
CA ILE A 13 -8.62 -36.43 30.77
C ILE A 13 -8.87 -34.96 30.39
N LEU A 14 -8.92 -34.05 31.37
CA LEU A 14 -9.08 -32.61 31.11
C LEU A 14 -7.89 -32.02 30.34
N VAL A 15 -6.66 -32.43 30.68
CA VAL A 15 -5.45 -32.01 29.94
C VAL A 15 -5.47 -32.50 28.50
N LEU A 16 -5.92 -33.73 28.24
CA LEU A 16 -6.04 -34.26 26.88
C LEU A 16 -7.09 -33.51 26.06
N ILE A 17 -8.24 -33.16 26.65
CA ILE A 17 -9.26 -32.35 25.99
C ILE A 17 -8.71 -30.97 25.66
N LEU A 18 -8.03 -30.33 26.63
CA LEU A 18 -7.42 -29.01 26.43
C LEU A 18 -6.33 -29.05 25.35
N LEU A 19 -5.57 -30.14 25.28
CA LEU A 19 -4.55 -30.34 24.24
C LEU A 19 -5.20 -30.46 22.85
N VAL A 20 -6.27 -31.25 22.71
CA VAL A 20 -6.99 -31.39 21.45
C VAL A 20 -7.58 -30.05 21.02
N VAL A 21 -8.25 -29.33 21.93
CA VAL A 21 -8.79 -27.99 21.65
C VAL A 21 -7.68 -27.01 21.29
N GLY A 22 -6.55 -27.03 22.01
CA GLY A 22 -5.38 -26.22 21.72
C GLY A 22 -4.85 -26.47 20.31
N THR A 23 -4.68 -27.74 19.93
CA THR A 23 -4.22 -28.09 18.57
C THR A 23 -5.21 -27.68 17.47
N LEU A 24 -6.52 -27.76 17.75
CA LEU A 24 -7.56 -27.32 16.83
C LEU A 24 -7.52 -25.79 16.59
N LEU A 25 -7.13 -25.02 17.62
CA LEU A 25 -7.02 -23.56 17.54
C LEU A 25 -5.71 -23.06 16.90
N ILE A 26 -4.64 -23.87 16.87
CA ILE A 26 -3.36 -23.46 16.25
C ILE A 26 -3.53 -23.19 14.76
N VAL A 27 -4.31 -24.01 14.05
CA VAL A 27 -4.52 -23.86 12.59
C VAL A 27 -5.15 -22.51 12.21
N PRO A 28 -6.32 -22.11 12.75
CA PRO A 28 -6.91 -20.81 12.42
C PRO A 28 -6.05 -19.63 12.92
N LEU A 29 -5.30 -19.80 14.01
CA LEU A 29 -4.38 -18.77 14.50
C LEU A 29 -3.23 -18.53 13.51
N LEU A 30 -2.62 -19.59 12.98
CA LEU A 30 -1.58 -19.49 11.97
C LEU A 30 -2.10 -18.90 10.65
N GLN A 31 -3.32 -19.26 10.24
CA GLN A 31 -3.96 -18.66 9.08
C GLN A 31 -4.23 -17.17 9.26
N LEU A 32 -4.67 -16.76 10.46
CA LEU A 32 -4.86 -15.36 10.79
C LEU A 32 -3.53 -14.60 10.74
N LEU A 33 -2.47 -15.11 11.38
CA LEU A 33 -1.14 -14.48 11.37
C LEU A 33 -0.53 -14.38 9.97
N SER A 34 -0.71 -15.41 9.14
CA SER A 34 -0.28 -15.37 7.73
C SER A 34 -1.06 -14.34 6.91
N THR A 35 -2.34 -14.14 7.23
CA THR A 35 -3.17 -13.16 6.55
C THR A 35 -2.83 -11.74 6.99
N THR A 36 -2.61 -11.51 8.29
CA THR A 36 -2.28 -10.16 8.81
C THR A 36 -0.92 -9.67 8.31
N THR A 37 0.07 -10.55 8.22
CA THR A 37 1.39 -10.23 7.66
C THR A 37 1.30 -9.88 6.18
N LYS A 38 0.62 -10.71 5.39
CA LYS A 38 0.41 -10.46 3.95
C LYS A 38 -0.40 -9.19 3.68
N SER A 39 -1.44 -8.93 4.48
CA SER A 39 -2.25 -7.70 4.37
C SER A 39 -1.43 -6.46 4.76
N GLY A 40 -0.52 -6.57 5.73
CA GLY A 40 0.38 -5.49 6.11
C GLY A 40 1.37 -5.12 4.99
N GLU A 41 1.91 -6.11 4.29
CA GLU A 41 2.79 -5.90 3.13
C GLU A 41 2.05 -5.23 1.96
N MET A 42 0.86 -5.73 1.61
CA MET A 42 0.05 -5.10 0.55
C MET A 42 -0.33 -3.66 0.90
N TYR A 43 -0.80 -3.40 2.12
CA TYR A 43 -1.17 -2.06 2.56
C TYR A 43 0.02 -1.10 2.51
N THR A 44 1.20 -1.58 2.90
CA THR A 44 2.44 -0.82 2.84
C THR A 44 2.84 -0.50 1.40
N GLN A 45 2.68 -1.45 0.47
CA GLN A 45 2.95 -1.21 -0.95
C GLN A 45 2.06 -0.11 -1.53
N PHE A 46 0.75 -0.13 -1.26
CA PHE A 46 -0.16 0.93 -1.71
C PHE A 46 0.25 2.31 -1.19
N ILE A 47 0.63 2.41 0.09
CA ILE A 47 1.13 3.67 0.66
C ILE A 47 2.38 4.16 -0.08
N TRP A 48 3.31 3.27 -0.42
CA TRP A 48 4.50 3.66 -1.16
C TRP A 48 4.19 4.07 -2.60
N GLU A 49 3.21 3.44 -3.24
CA GLU A 49 2.76 3.81 -4.59
C GLU A 49 2.15 5.22 -4.60
N ASP A 50 1.22 5.51 -3.67
CA ASP A 50 0.61 6.83 -3.53
C ASP A 50 1.67 7.89 -3.17
N TYR A 51 2.59 7.56 -2.25
CA TYR A 51 3.67 8.48 -1.88
C TYR A 51 4.62 8.79 -3.04
N ALA A 52 4.94 7.78 -3.86
CA ALA A 52 5.75 7.99 -5.06
C ALA A 52 5.01 8.85 -6.09
N ALA A 53 3.70 8.66 -6.25
CA ALA A 53 2.87 9.48 -7.13
C ALA A 53 2.83 10.95 -6.70
N ASP A 54 2.61 11.22 -5.41
CA ASP A 54 2.66 12.58 -4.84
C ASP A 54 4.03 13.23 -5.04
N ALA A 55 5.11 12.48 -4.80
CA ALA A 55 6.46 12.99 -5.04
C ALA A 55 6.74 13.30 -6.51
N ALA A 56 6.20 12.52 -7.46
CA ALA A 56 6.31 12.82 -8.88
C ALA A 56 5.55 14.11 -9.24
N LEU A 57 4.40 14.36 -8.60
CA LEU A 57 3.63 15.60 -8.76
C LEU A 57 4.38 16.81 -8.18
N GLU A 58 4.91 16.70 -6.96
CA GLU A 58 5.73 17.76 -6.36
C GLU A 58 6.97 18.06 -7.20
N TYR A 59 7.61 17.04 -7.75
CA TYR A 59 8.74 17.20 -8.65
C TYR A 59 8.34 17.92 -9.94
N ALA A 60 7.18 17.60 -10.51
CA ALA A 60 6.62 18.33 -11.66
C ALA A 60 6.42 19.81 -11.35
N LEU A 61 5.81 20.12 -10.20
CA LEU A 61 5.59 21.49 -9.74
C LEU A 61 6.90 22.23 -9.50
N TRP A 62 7.89 21.56 -8.90
CA TRP A 62 9.21 22.14 -8.70
C TRP A 62 9.89 22.48 -10.02
N LYS A 63 9.82 21.62 -11.04
CA LYS A 63 10.36 21.96 -12.37
C LYS A 63 9.64 23.16 -12.98
N LEU A 64 8.32 23.22 -12.87
CA LEU A 64 7.53 24.34 -13.38
C LEU A 64 7.91 25.68 -12.71
N ASN A 65 8.16 25.66 -11.40
CA ASN A 65 8.43 26.87 -10.62
C ASN A 65 9.91 27.28 -10.63
N CYS A 66 10.80 26.31 -10.45
CA CYS A 66 12.20 26.56 -10.12
C CYS A 66 13.16 26.25 -11.26
N GLN A 67 12.77 25.45 -12.27
CA GLN A 67 13.67 25.12 -13.38
C GLN A 67 13.53 26.17 -14.50
N PRO A 68 14.56 26.99 -14.74
CA PRO A 68 14.49 28.05 -15.74
C PRO A 68 14.27 27.46 -17.14
N GLY A 69 13.31 28.00 -17.89
CA GLY A 69 13.00 27.58 -19.25
C GLY A 69 12.23 26.26 -19.37
N PHE A 70 11.98 25.54 -18.27
CA PHE A 70 11.23 24.28 -18.33
C PHE A 70 9.79 24.49 -18.80
N ALA A 71 9.05 25.41 -18.16
CA ALA A 71 7.67 25.71 -18.55
C ALA A 71 7.54 26.15 -20.01
N ALA A 72 8.51 26.91 -20.53
CA ALA A 72 8.54 27.36 -21.92
C ALA A 72 8.91 26.24 -22.92
N SER A 73 9.52 25.15 -22.44
CA SER A 73 9.89 23.99 -23.26
C SER A 73 8.78 22.96 -23.43
N LEU A 74 7.68 23.10 -22.68
CA LEU A 74 6.57 22.16 -22.75
C LEU A 74 5.78 22.30 -24.06
N PRO A 75 5.35 21.17 -24.66
CA PRO A 75 4.51 21.23 -25.85
C PRO A 75 3.12 21.76 -25.49
N ILE A 76 2.60 22.68 -26.30
CA ILE A 76 1.25 23.25 -26.10
C ILE A 76 0.23 22.32 -26.74
N GLY A 77 -0.79 21.92 -25.98
CA GLY A 77 -1.88 21.06 -26.45
C GLY A 77 -1.53 19.57 -26.51
N GLU A 78 -0.30 19.19 -26.14
CA GLU A 78 0.17 17.80 -26.13
C GLU A 78 0.73 17.43 -24.76
N GLU A 79 0.81 16.12 -24.48
CA GLU A 79 1.49 15.62 -23.29
C GLU A 79 3.00 15.75 -23.44
N SER A 80 3.67 16.19 -22.38
CA SER A 80 5.13 16.21 -22.32
C SER A 80 5.71 14.80 -22.29
N GLU A 81 7.01 14.69 -22.60
CA GLU A 81 7.78 13.50 -22.29
C GLU A 81 7.64 13.15 -20.79
N PRO A 82 7.44 11.86 -20.45
CA PRO A 82 7.27 11.44 -19.08
C PRO A 82 8.57 11.61 -18.31
N PHE A 83 8.46 12.11 -17.08
CA PHE A 83 9.59 12.15 -16.15
C PHE A 83 9.20 11.48 -14.85
N GLY A 84 10.15 10.74 -14.28
CA GLY A 84 9.89 9.90 -13.14
C GLY A 84 10.77 10.21 -11.94
N VAL A 85 10.23 9.91 -10.76
CA VAL A 85 10.98 9.88 -9.50
C VAL A 85 10.96 8.46 -8.99
N MET A 86 12.11 7.96 -8.55
CA MET A 86 12.24 6.66 -7.92
C MET A 86 12.34 6.83 -6.40
N LEU A 87 11.39 6.25 -5.67
CA LEU A 87 11.33 6.26 -4.21
C LEU A 87 11.05 4.83 -3.72
N ASN A 88 11.92 4.32 -2.86
CA ASN A 88 11.75 3.01 -2.21
C ASN A 88 11.50 1.84 -3.20
N GLY A 89 12.14 1.89 -4.37
CA GLY A 89 12.00 0.87 -5.43
C GLY A 89 10.78 1.03 -6.33
N ILE A 90 9.92 2.02 -6.05
CA ILE A 90 8.76 2.37 -6.88
C ILE A 90 9.14 3.56 -7.75
N THR A 91 8.86 3.46 -9.05
CA THR A 91 9.03 4.58 -9.98
C THR A 91 7.64 5.11 -10.34
N ALA A 92 7.39 6.37 -9.98
CA ALA A 92 6.19 7.07 -10.41
C ALA A 92 6.55 8.02 -11.55
N TRP A 93 5.69 8.08 -12.56
CA TRP A 93 5.86 8.91 -13.75
C TRP A 93 4.82 10.02 -13.76
N ALA A 94 5.22 11.20 -14.22
CA ALA A 94 4.33 12.32 -14.47
C ALA A 94 4.54 12.87 -15.88
N THR A 95 3.45 13.31 -16.49
CA THR A 95 3.42 14.10 -17.72
C THR A 95 2.73 15.42 -17.43
N ILE A 96 3.00 16.43 -18.26
CA ILE A 96 2.38 17.75 -18.16
C ILE A 96 1.77 18.10 -19.50
N THR A 97 0.53 18.57 -19.50
CA THR A 97 -0.11 19.16 -20.67
C THR A 97 -0.23 20.66 -20.47
N ALA A 98 0.44 21.44 -21.31
CA ALA A 98 0.29 22.89 -21.31
C ALA A 98 -0.90 23.29 -22.19
N ARG A 99 -1.75 24.22 -21.74
CA ARG A 99 -2.86 24.77 -22.55
C ARG A 99 -2.61 26.25 -22.85
N ALA A 100 -2.97 26.69 -24.06
CA ALA A 100 -2.93 28.10 -24.42
C ALA A 100 -3.99 28.88 -23.64
N SER A 101 -3.62 30.06 -23.14
CA SER A 101 -4.48 30.92 -22.31
C SER A 101 -5.71 31.52 -23.02
N GLY A 102 -6.04 31.08 -24.25
CA GLY A 102 -7.09 31.67 -25.10
C GLY A 102 -8.29 30.77 -25.43
N GLU A 103 -8.33 29.52 -24.99
CA GLU A 103 -9.37 28.52 -25.36
C GLU A 103 -10.53 28.41 -24.35
N GLU A 104 -10.83 29.46 -23.59
CA GLU A 104 -11.89 29.41 -22.56
C GLU A 104 -13.27 29.95 -22.98
N LEU A 105 -13.52 30.33 -24.24
CA LEU A 105 -14.82 30.90 -24.65
C LEU A 105 -15.37 30.42 -26.01
N SER A 106 -15.21 29.14 -26.37
CA SER A 106 -15.91 28.59 -27.56
C SER A 106 -16.37 27.14 -27.34
N GLY A 107 -17.18 26.95 -26.29
CA GLY A 107 -17.76 25.65 -25.98
C GLY A 107 -19.09 25.75 -25.23
N GLN A 108 -19.84 26.83 -25.46
CA GLN A 108 -21.20 27.00 -24.96
C GLN A 108 -22.05 27.61 -26.08
N ASP A 109 -22.55 26.74 -26.95
CA ASP A 109 -23.72 26.96 -27.82
C ASP A 109 -24.49 25.63 -27.90
#